data_AF-Q2C322-F1
#
_entry.id   AF-Q2C322-F1
#
_cell.length_a   1.000
_cell.length_b   1.000
_cell.length_c   1.000
_cell.angle_alpha   90.00
_cell.angle_beta   90.00
_cell.angle_gamma   90.00
#
_symmetry.space_group_name_H-M   'P 1'
#
loop_
_entity.id
_entity.type
_entity.pdbx_description
1 polymer ?
#
loop_
_entity_poly.entity_id
_entity_poly.type
_entity_poly.pdbx_seq_one_letter_code
_entity_poly.pdbx_strand_id
1 'polypeptide(L)'
;MDTLIEQEVELNQYEIRQSKTDIERLIHPSFVEVGKSGTSYDFDSIIDMMEGEELSSTRIHSQRYECIQLEPSVQLLRYESALVSEFGKVSDFAKRC
;
A
#
# COMPACT_ATOMS: atom_id res chain seq x y z
N MET A 1 3.94 -9.48 14.37
CA MET A 1 2.70 -8.72 14.05
C MET A 1 1.90 -9.64 13.13
N ASP A 2 0.68 -9.30 12.69
CA ASP A 2 0.00 -10.15 11.69
C ASP A 2 0.79 -10.04 10.37
N THR A 3 1.11 -11.16 9.71
CA THR A 3 1.91 -11.19 8.46
C THR A 3 1.34 -10.25 7.41
N LEU A 4 0.01 -10.14 7.30
CA LEU A 4 -0.64 -9.25 6.34
C LEU A 4 -0.34 -7.78 6.62
N ILE A 5 -0.27 -7.40 7.90
CA ILE A 5 0.07 -6.02 8.29
C ILE A 5 1.55 -5.73 8.00
N GLU A 6 2.44 -6.69 8.27
CA GLU A 6 3.88 -6.54 7.99
C GLU A 6 4.11 -6.32 6.49
N GLN A 7 3.42 -7.09 5.64
CA GLN A 7 3.46 -6.97 4.18
C GLN A 7 2.88 -5.64 3.69
N GLU A 8 1.79 -5.16 4.28
CA GLU A 8 1.23 -3.84 3.94
C GLU A 8 2.18 -2.70 4.31
N VAL A 9 2.83 -2.76 5.48
CA VAL A 9 3.82 -1.76 5.90
C VAL A 9 5.04 -1.78 4.98
N GLU A 10 5.48 -2.97 4.59
CA GLU A 10 6.58 -3.18 3.64
C GLU A 10 6.25 -2.57 2.28
N LEU A 11 5.06 -2.86 1.73
CA LEU A 11 4.62 -2.32 0.44
C LEU A 11 4.50 -0.80 0.42
N ASN A 12 4.36 -0.14 1.58
CA ASN A 12 4.36 1.33 1.67
C ASN A 12 5.76 1.96 1.61
N GLN A 13 6.85 1.17 1.65
CA GLN A 13 8.21 1.70 1.57
C GLN A 13 8.62 1.91 0.11
N TYR A 14 9.22 3.06 -0.18
CA TYR A 14 9.69 3.41 -1.52
C TYR A 14 10.66 2.37 -2.05
N GLU A 15 11.65 1.95 -1.24
CA GLU A 15 12.68 0.99 -1.65
C GLU A 15 12.09 -0.36 -2.05
N ILE A 16 10.99 -0.76 -1.43
CA ILE A 16 10.25 -1.98 -1.76
C ILE A 16 9.52 -1.81 -3.09
N ARG A 17 8.87 -0.66 -3.30
CA ARG A 17 8.20 -0.32 -4.58
C ARG A 17 9.15 -0.12 -5.75
N GLN A 18 10.44 0.08 -5.50
CA GLN A 18 11.49 0.09 -6.53
C GLN A 18 12.08 -1.30 -6.81
N SER A 19 11.71 -2.32 -6.03
CA SER A 19 12.21 -3.69 -6.17
C SER A 19 11.16 -4.58 -6.82
N LYS A 20 11.34 -4.86 -8.12
CA LYS A 20 10.45 -5.76 -8.87
C LYS A 20 10.23 -7.10 -8.18
N THR A 21 11.30 -7.69 -7.64
CA THR A 21 11.24 -8.98 -6.92
C THR A 21 10.35 -8.89 -5.67
N ASP A 22 10.42 -7.79 -4.92
CA ASP A 22 9.59 -7.62 -3.72
C ASP A 22 8.15 -7.31 -4.08
N ILE A 23 7.91 -6.52 -5.12
CA ILE A 23 6.55 -6.26 -5.61
C ILE A 23 5.89 -7.55 -6.09
N GLU A 24 6.57 -8.37 -6.89
CA GLU A 24 6.04 -9.66 -7.37
C GLU A 24 5.74 -10.65 -6.24
N ARG A 25 6.40 -10.50 -5.08
CA ARG A 25 6.11 -11.27 -3.87
C ARG A 25 4.89 -10.72 -3.10
N LEU A 26 4.71 -9.41 -3.07
CA LEU A 26 3.71 -8.72 -2.25
C LEU A 26 2.37 -8.53 -2.98
N ILE A 27 2.38 -8.38 -4.30
CA ILE A 27 1.20 -8.12 -5.11
C ILE A 27 0.89 -9.36 -5.95
N HIS A 28 -0.32 -9.88 -5.81
CA HIS A 28 -0.76 -11.05 -6.59
C HIS A 28 -0.96 -10.67 -8.07
N PRO A 29 -0.66 -11.55 -9.05
CA PRO A 29 -0.85 -11.25 -10.49
C PRO A 29 -2.29 -10.92 -10.91
N SER A 30 -3.29 -11.28 -10.08
CA SER A 30 -4.70 -10.91 -10.29
C SER A 30 -5.12 -9.65 -9.54
N PHE A 31 -4.17 -8.82 -9.14
CA PHE A 31 -4.41 -7.59 -8.39
C PHE A 31 -5.29 -6.61 -9.18
N VAL A 32 -6.18 -5.96 -8.45
CA VAL A 32 -7.01 -4.87 -8.96
C VAL A 32 -7.16 -3.83 -7.85
N GLU A 33 -6.92 -2.56 -8.17
CA GLU A 33 -7.17 -1.41 -7.30
C GLU A 33 -8.01 -0.36 -8.04
N VAL A 34 -8.84 0.37 -7.29
CA VAL A 34 -9.48 1.59 -7.76
C VAL A 34 -8.96 2.77 -6.94
N GLY A 35 -8.18 3.63 -7.59
CA GLY A 35 -7.61 4.81 -6.96
C GLY A 35 -8.67 5.85 -6.58
N LYS A 36 -8.29 6.82 -5.73
CA LYS A 36 -9.16 7.95 -5.33
C LYS A 36 -9.71 8.76 -6.51
N SER A 37 -9.01 8.78 -7.64
CA SER A 37 -9.43 9.41 -8.90
C SER A 37 -10.56 8.65 -9.62
N GLY A 38 -10.84 7.40 -9.23
CA GLY A 38 -11.67 6.47 -9.98
C GLY A 38 -10.92 5.71 -11.08
N THR A 39 -9.60 5.92 -11.22
CA THR A 39 -8.76 5.14 -12.13
C THR A 39 -8.57 3.73 -11.59
N SER A 40 -8.80 2.72 -12.44
CA SER A 40 -8.50 1.33 -12.11
C SER A 40 -7.05 1.00 -12.48
N TYR A 41 -6.39 0.25 -11.60
CA TYR A 41 -5.07 -0.32 -11.82
C TYR A 41 -5.15 -1.84 -11.70
N ASP A 42 -4.56 -2.52 -12.66
CA ASP A 42 -4.24 -3.95 -12.59
C ASP A 42 -2.78 -4.14 -12.17
N PHE A 43 -2.32 -5.38 -12.16
CA PHE A 43 -0.95 -5.73 -11.80
C PHE A 43 0.12 -5.02 -12.66
N ASP A 44 -0.05 -5.01 -13.99
CA ASP A 44 0.95 -4.41 -14.88
C ASP A 44 0.99 -2.88 -14.70
N SER A 45 -0.19 -2.24 -14.68
CA SER A 45 -0.26 -0.78 -14.55
C SER A 45 0.13 -0.24 -13.17
N ILE A 46 -0.06 -1.00 -12.08
CA ILE A 46 0.42 -0.58 -10.76
C ILE A 46 1.95 -0.69 -10.66
N ILE A 47 2.55 -1.71 -11.26
CA ILE A 47 4.01 -1.86 -11.33
C ILE A 47 4.61 -0.72 -12.16
N ASP A 48 4.05 -0.46 -13.35
CA ASP A 48 4.51 0.63 -14.20
C ASP A 48 4.42 1.99 -13.48
N MET A 49 3.38 2.20 -12.66
CA MET A 49 3.26 3.39 -11.82
C MET A 49 4.37 3.45 -10.76
N MET A 50 4.61 2.35 -10.04
CA MET A 50 5.62 2.26 -8.99
C MET A 50 7.04 2.46 -9.53
N GLU A 51 7.37 1.89 -10.70
CA GLU A 51 8.66 2.08 -11.36
C GLU A 51 8.91 3.55 -11.75
N GLY A 52 7.84 4.33 -11.98
CA GLY A 52 7.90 5.76 -12.26
C GLY A 52 7.81 6.65 -11.02
N GLU A 53 7.69 6.10 -9.81
CA GLU A 53 7.66 6.89 -8.57
C GLU A 53 9.01 7.56 -8.32
N GLU A 54 8.98 8.87 -8.02
CA GLU A 54 10.16 9.61 -7.59
C GLU A 54 10.29 9.57 -6.07
N LEU A 55 11.53 9.59 -5.57
CA LEU A 55 11.77 9.66 -4.13
C LEU A 55 11.12 10.92 -3.54
N SER A 56 10.20 10.72 -2.60
CA SER A 56 9.46 11.79 -1.94
C SER A 56 10.02 12.08 -0.55
N SER A 57 10.05 13.36 -0.15
CA SER A 57 10.30 13.75 1.25
C SER A 57 9.10 13.51 2.16
N THR A 58 8.03 12.91 1.63
CA THR A 58 6.81 12.55 2.34
C THR A 58 6.71 11.04 2.43
N ARG A 59 6.48 10.53 3.65
CA ARG A 59 6.26 9.11 3.91
C ARG A 59 4.80 8.81 4.22
N ILE A 60 4.37 7.59 3.94
CA ILE A 60 3.10 7.08 4.41
C ILE A 60 3.25 6.68 5.88
N HIS A 61 2.38 7.20 6.73
CA HIS A 61 2.18 6.74 8.10
C HIS A 61 0.85 6.01 8.19
N SER A 62 0.90 4.74 8.58
CA SER A 62 -0.26 3.87 8.67
C SER A 62 -0.41 3.29 10.08
N GLN A 63 -1.64 3.18 10.56
CA GLN A 63 -1.93 2.80 11.94
C GLN A 63 -3.33 2.20 12.09
N ARG A 64 -3.63 1.71 13.30
CA ARG A 64 -4.95 1.15 13.68
C ARG A 64 -5.41 0.05 12.72
N TYR A 65 -4.49 -0.85 12.43
CA TYR A 65 -4.75 -2.03 11.62
C TYR A 65 -5.78 -2.95 12.29
N GLU A 66 -6.68 -3.47 11.47
CA GLU A 66 -7.68 -4.46 11.81
C GLU A 66 -7.72 -5.51 10.69
N CYS A 67 -7.39 -6.76 11.03
CA CYS A 67 -7.56 -7.90 10.14
C CYS A 67 -8.91 -8.57 10.43
N ILE A 68 -9.79 -8.62 9.44
CA ILE A 68 -11.09 -9.29 9.54
C ILE A 68 -11.06 -10.53 8.65
N GLN A 69 -11.13 -11.72 9.26
CA GLN A 69 -11.23 -12.96 8.50
C GLN A 69 -12.58 -13.04 7.78
N LEU A 70 -12.57 -13.21 6.46
CA LEU A 70 -13.79 -13.40 5.66
C LEU A 70 -14.01 -14.88 5.33
N GLU A 71 -12.95 -15.59 4.98
CA GLU A 71 -12.89 -17.02 4.65
C GLU A 71 -11.51 -17.58 5.05
N PRO A 72 -11.26 -18.89 5.22
CA PRO A 72 -10.00 -19.42 5.75
C PRO A 72 -8.70 -18.88 5.12
N SER A 73 -8.72 -18.53 3.83
CA SER A 73 -7.59 -17.97 3.10
C SER A 73 -7.78 -16.51 2.66
N VAL A 74 -8.80 -15.83 3.17
CA VAL A 74 -9.15 -14.45 2.78
C VAL A 74 -9.35 -13.60 4.02
N GLN A 75 -8.62 -12.49 4.06
CA GLN A 75 -8.73 -11.48 5.11
C GLN A 75 -8.96 -10.11 4.47
N LEU A 76 -9.81 -9.30 5.12
CA LEU A 76 -9.96 -7.89 4.83
C LEU A 76 -9.07 -7.11 5.80
N LEU A 77 -8.15 -6.30 5.25
CA LEU A 77 -7.28 -5.43 6.03
C LEU A 77 -7.84 -4.01 6.05
N ARG A 78 -8.14 -3.49 7.24
CA ARG A 78 -8.57 -2.10 7.41
C ARG A 78 -7.55 -1.33 8.21
N TYR A 79 -7.29 -0.08 7.83
CA TYR A 79 -6.37 0.79 8.57
C TYR A 79 -6.60 2.27 8.26
N GLU A 80 -5.97 3.14 9.07
CA GLU A 80 -5.89 4.57 8.82
C GLU A 80 -4.52 4.91 8.24
N SER A 81 -4.49 5.77 7.22
CA SER A 81 -3.24 6.28 6.62
C SER A 81 -3.23 7.80 6.55
N ALA A 82 -2.04 8.38 6.63
CA ALA A 82 -1.79 9.78 6.30
C ALA A 82 -0.40 9.95 5.69
N LEU A 83 -0.22 11.04 4.96
CA LEU A 83 1.08 11.47 4.47
C LEU A 83 1.76 12.37 5.51
N VAL A 84 3.02 12.07 5.83
CA VAL A 84 3.84 12.84 6.78
C VAL A 84 5.07 13.36 6.04
N SER A 85 5.17 14.67 5.91
CA SER A 85 6.35 15.35 5.34
C SER A 85 7.55 15.28 6.27
N GLU A 86 8.74 15.59 5.73
CA GLU A 86 9.99 15.74 6.50
C GLU A 86 9.90 16.73 7.68
N PHE A 87 9.02 17.75 7.59
CA PHE A 87 8.79 18.73 8.66
C PHE A 87 7.70 18.31 9.67
N GLY A 88 7.16 17.09 9.53
CA GLY A 88 6.11 16.57 10.40
C GLY A 88 4.70 17.08 10.09
N LYS A 89 4.51 17.87 9.01
CA LYS A 89 3.16 18.23 8.54
C LYS A 89 2.45 16.96 8.04
N VAL A 90 1.22 16.77 8.52
CA VAL A 90 0.37 15.62 8.20
C VAL A 90 -0.75 16.03 7.24
N SER A 91 -0.99 15.24 6.21
CA SER A 91 -2.02 15.48 5.17
C SER A 91 -2.58 14.19 4.59
N ASP A 92 -3.56 14.31 3.68
CA ASP A 92 -4.18 13.22 2.92
C ASP A 92 -4.61 12.02 3.79
N PHE A 93 -5.39 12.33 4.82
CA PHE A 93 -5.97 11.33 5.72
C PHE A 93 -6.94 10.43 4.95
N ALA A 94 -6.78 9.12 5.10
CA ALA A 94 -7.64 8.12 4.49
C ALA A 94 -7.91 6.96 5.44
N LYS A 95 -9.07 6.31 5.23
CA LYS A 95 -9.39 4.98 5.75
C LYS A 95 -9.29 4.00 4.59
N ARG A 96 -8.56 2.91 4.81
CA ARG A 96 -8.27 1.87 3.80
C ARG A 96 -9.03 0.58 4.16
N CYS A 97 -9.40 -0.18 3.15
CA CYS A 97 -10.09 -1.47 3.25
C CYS A 97 -9.71 -2.34 2.05
#